data_AF-A0A9D2F3M9-F1
#
_entry.id   AF-A0A9D2F3M9-F1
#
_cell.length_a   1.000
_cell.length_b   1.000
_cell.length_c   1.000
_cell.angle_alpha   90.00
_cell.angle_beta   90.00
_cell.angle_gamma   90.00
#
_symmetry.space_group_name_H-M   'P 1'
#
loop_
_entity.id
_entity.type
_entity.pdbx_description
1 polymer ?
#
loop_
_entity_poly.entity_id
_entity_poly.type
_entity_poly.pdbx_seq_one_letter_code
_entity_poly.pdbx_strand_id
1 'polypeptide(L)'
;MKKRVVSLLMATAISASLLAACGGSSAGSSAATGETGGDAAAAGGTEGAVINIYSWNDEFRTRLEAIYPEVESTSADGTVTTLKDGTEIHWIINPNQDGVYQQKLDEALLNQASAADDDKVDIFLSETDYVFKYTDADADVAMPLTDLGIDPDTDLADQYAFTRTTASDQNGVQRGSTWQ
;
A
#
# COMPACT_ATOMS: atom_id res chain seq x y z
N MET A 1 -20.12 -42.35 40.76
CA MET A 1 -19.27 -43.57 40.79
C MET A 1 -18.97 -44.01 39.37
N LYS A 2 -17.76 -44.53 39.15
CA LYS A 2 -17.22 -45.27 37.98
C LYS A 2 -16.31 -44.51 37.00
N LYS A 3 -15.02 -44.62 37.36
CA LYS A 3 -13.84 -45.07 36.59
C LYS A 3 -13.20 -44.15 35.53
N ARG A 4 -11.95 -43.79 35.87
CA ARG A 4 -10.86 -43.23 35.07
C ARG A 4 -10.42 -44.18 33.95
N VAL A 5 -9.99 -43.65 32.81
CA VAL A 5 -8.87 -44.18 32.01
C VAL A 5 -8.09 -43.01 31.40
N VAL A 6 -6.78 -43.05 31.59
CA VAL A 6 -5.72 -42.14 31.11
C VAL A 6 -5.02 -42.84 29.93
N SER A 7 -4.66 -42.10 28.88
CA SER A 7 -3.65 -42.45 27.84
C SER A 7 -3.63 -41.32 26.79
N LEU A 8 -2.54 -40.87 26.20
CA LEU A 8 -1.11 -41.19 26.29
C LEU A 8 -0.37 -39.97 25.70
N LEU A 9 0.74 -39.56 26.31
CA LEU A 9 1.68 -38.59 25.77
C LEU A 9 2.26 -39.07 24.42
N MET A 10 2.44 -38.15 23.48
CA MET A 10 3.60 -38.20 22.59
C MET A 10 4.05 -36.78 22.23
N ALA A 11 5.11 -36.35 22.90
CA ALA A 11 5.94 -35.23 22.49
C ALA A 11 7.05 -35.78 21.59
N THR A 12 7.23 -35.19 20.42
CA THR A 12 8.48 -35.27 19.66
C THR A 12 8.69 -33.94 18.96
N ALA A 13 9.62 -33.16 19.51
CA ALA A 13 10.25 -32.04 18.86
C ALA A 13 11.32 -32.57 17.89
N ILE A 14 11.40 -32.05 16.66
CA ILE A 14 12.65 -32.02 15.89
C ILE A 14 12.81 -30.66 15.22
N SER A 15 14.01 -30.16 15.45
CA SER A 15 14.75 -28.95 15.12
C SER A 15 14.76 -28.50 13.66
N ALA A 16 15.06 -27.20 13.53
CA ALA A 16 15.45 -26.49 12.33
C ALA A 16 16.59 -27.13 11.53
N SER A 17 16.53 -26.97 10.21
CA SER A 17 17.70 -26.98 9.32
C SER A 17 17.54 -25.89 8.25
N LEU A 18 18.44 -24.91 8.32
CA LEU A 18 18.75 -23.95 7.26
C LEU A 18 19.53 -24.68 6.16
N LEU A 19 19.23 -24.42 4.89
CA LEU A 19 20.18 -24.54 3.78
C LEU A 19 19.73 -23.64 2.63
N ALA A 20 20.48 -22.57 2.41
CA ALA A 20 20.47 -21.77 1.20
C ALA A 20 21.15 -22.55 0.06
N ALA A 21 20.57 -22.52 -1.14
CA ALA A 21 21.24 -22.92 -2.37
C ALA A 21 20.82 -22.00 -3.53
N CYS A 22 21.78 -21.22 -4.02
CA CYS A 22 21.71 -20.48 -5.28
C CYS A 22 21.95 -21.42 -6.47
N GLY A 23 21.34 -21.11 -7.63
CA GLY A 23 22.01 -21.30 -8.93
C GLY A 23 21.23 -21.99 -10.07
N GLY A 24 20.86 -21.21 -11.09
CA GLY A 24 21.37 -21.40 -12.46
C GLY A 24 20.66 -22.33 -13.46
N SER A 25 19.85 -21.70 -14.32
CA SER A 25 19.45 -22.00 -15.73
C SER A 25 19.84 -23.31 -16.43
N SER A 26 18.85 -23.99 -17.05
CA SER A 26 18.81 -24.31 -18.49
C SER A 26 17.48 -24.94 -18.94
N ALA A 27 17.18 -24.74 -20.23
CA ALA A 27 15.91 -24.87 -20.95
C ALA A 27 15.18 -26.23 -20.93
N GLY A 28 13.85 -26.15 -21.05
CA GLY A 28 12.97 -27.25 -21.45
C GLY A 28 11.53 -26.75 -21.66
N SER A 29 11.16 -26.46 -22.91
CA SER A 29 9.80 -26.08 -23.30
C SER A 29 8.94 -27.32 -23.51
N SER A 30 7.75 -27.38 -22.92
CA SER A 30 6.49 -27.82 -23.54
C SER A 30 5.31 -27.68 -22.58
N ALA A 31 4.21 -27.16 -23.12
CA ALA A 31 2.99 -26.70 -22.48
C ALA A 31 2.12 -27.81 -21.85
N ALA A 32 1.38 -27.46 -20.79
CA ALA A 32 -0.07 -27.66 -20.69
C ALA A 32 -0.61 -27.10 -19.35
N THR A 33 -1.61 -26.20 -19.46
CA THR A 33 -2.75 -25.97 -18.55
C THR A 33 -2.49 -25.92 -17.04
N GLY A 34 -2.49 -24.70 -16.49
CA GLY A 34 -2.76 -24.43 -15.08
C GLY A 34 -3.88 -23.41 -14.94
N GLU A 35 -5.05 -23.85 -14.48
CA GLU A 35 -5.95 -23.01 -13.69
C GLU A 35 -5.31 -22.86 -12.32
N THR A 36 -4.90 -21.65 -11.96
CA THR A 36 -4.66 -21.25 -10.57
C THR A 36 -4.88 -19.75 -10.51
N GLY A 37 -5.84 -19.34 -9.68
CA GLY A 37 -6.03 -17.95 -9.30
C GLY A 37 -4.70 -17.38 -8.84
N GLY A 38 -4.32 -16.26 -9.45
CA GLY A 38 -3.17 -15.47 -9.02
C GLY A 38 -3.54 -14.79 -7.71
N ASP A 39 -3.34 -15.51 -6.61
CA ASP A 39 -2.92 -14.86 -5.38
C ASP A 39 -1.57 -14.24 -5.71
N ALA A 40 -1.56 -12.92 -5.91
CA ALA A 40 -0.33 -12.17 -6.07
C ALA A 40 0.45 -12.40 -4.78
N ALA A 41 1.44 -13.30 -4.86
CA ALA A 41 2.33 -13.57 -3.76
C ALA A 41 3.04 -12.26 -3.41
N ALA A 42 2.52 -11.57 -2.40
CA ALA A 42 3.21 -10.49 -1.73
C ALA A 42 4.60 -11.02 -1.37
N ALA A 43 5.63 -10.34 -1.89
CA ALA A 43 7.00 -10.65 -1.55
C ALA A 43 7.11 -10.57 -0.02
N GLY A 44 7.43 -11.70 0.63
CA GLY A 44 7.39 -11.88 2.08
C GLY A 44 8.41 -11.06 2.86
N GLY A 45 8.23 -9.74 2.86
CA GLY A 45 8.69 -8.84 3.89
C GLY A 45 7.65 -8.78 5.02
N THR A 46 8.07 -8.36 6.21
CA THR A 46 7.15 -8.00 7.27
C THR A 46 6.47 -6.70 6.82
N GLU A 47 5.16 -6.70 6.60
CA GLU A 47 4.43 -5.44 6.36
C GLU A 47 4.45 -4.58 7.64
N GLY A 48 4.51 -3.26 7.46
CA GLY A 48 4.35 -2.30 8.55
C GLY A 48 2.92 -2.33 9.11
N ALA A 49 2.75 -1.86 10.33
CA ALA A 49 1.46 -1.70 11.00
C ALA A 49 0.90 -0.27 10.88
N VAL A 50 1.71 0.67 10.38
CA VAL A 50 1.37 2.09 10.23
C VAL A 50 1.13 2.43 8.76
N ILE A 51 0.10 3.23 8.49
CA ILE A 51 -0.16 3.81 7.17
C ILE A 51 0.32 5.26 7.18
N ASN A 52 1.31 5.60 6.37
CA ASN A 52 1.80 6.97 6.24
C ASN A 52 1.15 7.67 5.03
N ILE A 53 0.47 8.80 5.31
CA ILE A 53 -0.16 9.64 4.28
C ILE A 53 0.52 11.01 4.20
N TYR A 54 1.11 11.30 3.05
CA TYR A 54 1.81 12.56 2.78
C TYR A 54 0.86 13.58 2.15
N SER A 55 0.74 14.75 2.75
CA SER A 55 -0.15 15.83 2.30
C SER A 55 0.47 17.22 2.55
N TRP A 56 -0.07 18.26 1.92
CA TRP A 56 0.36 19.65 2.16
C TRP A 56 -0.54 20.44 3.11
N ASN A 57 -1.70 19.90 3.46
CA ASN A 57 -2.65 20.46 4.41
C ASN A 57 -3.46 19.33 5.10
N ASP A 58 -4.46 19.67 5.90
CA ASP A 58 -5.30 18.70 6.60
C ASP A 58 -6.66 18.44 5.93
N GLU A 59 -6.89 18.93 4.71
CA GLU A 59 -8.19 18.79 4.03
C GLU A 59 -8.53 17.32 3.78
N PHE A 60 -7.56 16.51 3.35
CA PHE A 60 -7.81 15.10 3.09
C PHE A 60 -8.04 14.32 4.39
N ARG A 61 -7.30 14.61 5.47
CA ARG A 61 -7.55 14.04 6.80
C ARG A 61 -8.98 14.33 7.24
N THR A 62 -9.37 15.59 7.25
CA THR A 62 -10.71 15.99 7.72
C THR A 62 -11.81 15.40 6.85
N ARG A 63 -11.57 15.24 5.55
CA ARG A 63 -12.50 14.54 4.65
C ARG A 63 -12.59 13.05 4.98
N LEU A 64 -11.47 12.38 5.17
CA LEU A 64 -11.40 10.95 5.55
C LEU A 64 -12.15 10.72 6.86
N GLU A 65 -11.88 11.51 7.90
CA GLU A 65 -12.56 11.46 9.19
C GLU A 65 -14.08 11.63 9.07
N ALA A 66 -14.54 12.47 8.14
CA ALA A 66 -15.96 12.73 7.95
C ALA A 66 -16.71 11.61 7.22
N ILE A 67 -16.03 10.81 6.40
CA ILE A 67 -16.68 9.84 5.50
C ILE A 67 -16.31 8.38 5.79
N TYR A 68 -15.18 8.12 6.43
CA TYR A 68 -14.68 6.78 6.67
C TYR A 68 -15.13 6.31 8.06
N PRO A 69 -16.14 5.42 8.15
CA PRO A 69 -16.77 5.10 9.42
C PRO A 69 -15.87 4.34 10.38
N GLU A 70 -14.72 3.80 9.92
CA GLU A 70 -13.78 3.04 10.72
C GLU A 70 -12.78 3.90 11.49
N VAL A 71 -12.81 5.21 11.32
CA VAL A 71 -12.09 6.13 12.20
C VAL A 71 -12.64 6.02 13.63
N GLU A 72 -11.77 5.75 14.59
CA GLU A 72 -12.10 5.74 16.01
C GLU A 72 -11.78 7.08 16.66
N SER A 73 -10.55 7.58 16.46
CA SER A 73 -10.12 8.86 17.04
C SER A 73 -8.95 9.47 16.26
N THR A 74 -8.75 10.77 16.43
CA THR A 74 -7.57 11.50 15.94
C THR A 74 -6.89 12.20 17.10
N SER A 75 -5.56 12.20 17.11
CA SER A 75 -4.74 12.87 18.12
C SER A 75 -5.02 14.38 18.17
N ALA A 76 -4.76 15.01 19.31
CA ALA A 76 -5.08 16.42 19.52
C ALA A 76 -4.30 17.38 18.59
N ASP A 77 -3.11 16.96 18.16
CA ASP A 77 -2.27 17.67 17.18
C ASP A 77 -2.60 17.27 15.73
N GLY A 78 -3.48 16.28 15.53
CA GLY A 78 -3.97 15.88 14.22
C GLY A 78 -2.97 15.08 13.37
N THR A 79 -1.89 14.58 13.98
CA THR A 79 -0.82 13.85 13.30
C THR A 79 -1.08 12.34 13.21
N VAL A 80 -1.95 11.79 14.07
CA VAL A 80 -2.28 10.36 14.08
C VAL A 80 -3.79 10.17 14.13
N THR A 81 -4.33 9.38 13.20
CA THR A 81 -5.70 8.87 13.24
C THR A 81 -5.68 7.37 13.51
N THR A 82 -6.34 6.94 14.59
CA THR A 82 -6.47 5.53 14.94
C THR A 82 -7.80 4.99 14.42
N LEU A 83 -7.74 3.86 13.71
CA LEU A 83 -8.90 3.12 13.24
C LEU A 83 -9.38 2.12 14.30
N LYS A 84 -10.63 1.67 14.20
CA LYS A 84 -11.25 0.73 15.15
C LYS A 84 -10.56 -0.64 15.25
N ASP A 85 -9.83 -1.03 14.22
CA ASP A 85 -9.04 -2.27 14.22
C ASP A 85 -7.65 -2.11 14.86
N GLY A 86 -7.31 -0.90 15.30
CA GLY A 86 -6.04 -0.55 15.91
C GLY A 86 -4.99 -0.04 14.93
N THR A 87 -5.27 0.00 13.63
CA THR A 87 -4.36 0.58 12.63
C THR A 87 -4.19 2.07 12.87
N GLU A 88 -2.96 2.57 12.75
CA GLU A 88 -2.67 3.99 12.82
C GLU A 88 -2.40 4.55 11.42
N ILE A 89 -3.04 5.68 11.12
CA ILE A 89 -2.72 6.53 9.98
C ILE A 89 -1.90 7.70 10.50
N HIS A 90 -0.66 7.82 10.03
CA HIS A 90 0.24 8.93 10.33
C HIS A 90 0.16 9.96 9.21
N TRP A 91 -0.13 11.21 9.58
CA TRP A 91 -0.29 12.32 8.66
C TRP A 91 0.99 13.14 8.56
N ILE A 92 1.72 12.99 7.45
CA ILE A 92 2.95 13.73 7.19
C ILE A 92 2.58 15.00 6.41
N ILE A 93 2.42 16.09 7.15
CA ILE A 93 2.02 17.38 6.58
C ILE A 93 3.24 18.26 6.31
N ASN A 94 3.56 18.48 5.04
CA ASN A 94 4.61 19.42 4.63
C ASN A 94 4.00 20.58 3.83
N PRO A 95 4.18 21.85 4.23
CA PRO A 95 3.60 22.99 3.53
C PRO A 95 4.00 23.02 2.04
N ASN A 96 3.09 23.46 1.17
CA ASN A 96 3.40 23.56 -0.27
C ASN A 96 4.23 24.80 -0.63
N GLN A 97 4.41 25.74 0.31
CA GLN A 97 5.16 26.97 0.09
C GLN A 97 6.58 26.66 -0.41
N ASP A 98 7.01 27.39 -1.44
CA ASP A 98 8.33 27.28 -2.07
C ASP A 98 8.69 25.85 -2.55
N GLY A 99 7.68 25.01 -2.84
CA GLY A 99 7.86 23.64 -3.31
C GLY A 99 8.33 22.66 -2.23
N VAL A 100 8.22 23.03 -0.94
CA VAL A 100 8.66 22.21 0.19
C VAL A 100 7.98 20.84 0.20
N TYR A 101 6.67 20.77 -0.06
CA TYR A 101 5.94 19.51 -0.14
C TYR A 101 6.57 18.55 -1.16
N GLN A 102 6.73 18.99 -2.42
CA GLN A 102 7.31 18.17 -3.47
C GLN A 102 8.74 17.73 -3.14
N GLN A 103 9.58 18.63 -2.61
CA GLN A 103 10.94 18.28 -2.22
C GLN A 103 10.96 17.17 -1.16
N LYS A 104 10.06 17.25 -0.17
CA LYS A 104 9.99 16.28 0.92
C LYS A 104 9.39 14.95 0.48
N LEU A 105 8.38 14.99 -0.38
CA LEU A 105 7.81 13.79 -0.99
C LEU A 105 8.84 13.07 -1.87
N ASP A 106 9.56 13.80 -2.72
CA ASP A 106 10.61 13.23 -3.58
C ASP A 106 11.73 12.57 -2.75
N GLU A 107 12.16 13.23 -1.68
CA GLU A 107 13.18 12.70 -0.76
C GLU A 107 12.68 11.40 -0.09
N ALA A 108 11.42 11.35 0.33
CA ALA A 108 10.83 10.16 0.93
C ALA A 108 10.71 9.01 -0.08
N LEU A 109 10.15 9.27 -1.26
CA LEU A 109 9.97 8.28 -2.32
C LEU A 109 11.31 7.72 -2.83
N LEU A 110 12.34 8.56 -2.94
CA LEU A 110 13.69 8.11 -3.30
C LEU A 110 14.27 7.11 -2.28
N ASN A 111 13.93 7.26 -1.01
CA ASN A 111 14.41 6.41 0.08
C ASN A 111 13.47 5.23 0.40
N GLN A 112 12.32 5.15 -0.26
CA GLN A 112 11.23 4.20 0.02
C GLN A 112 11.70 2.75 0.16
N ALA A 113 12.55 2.28 -0.75
CA ALA A 113 13.04 0.90 -0.74
C ALA A 113 13.92 0.56 0.48
N SER A 114 14.49 1.58 1.13
CA SER A 114 15.39 1.45 2.28
C SER A 114 14.80 1.92 3.61
N ALA A 115 13.62 2.54 3.58
CA ALA A 115 12.91 2.94 4.79
C ALA A 115 12.48 1.71 5.61
N ALA A 116 12.33 1.87 6.92
CA ALA A 116 11.71 0.87 7.76
C ALA A 116 10.25 0.66 7.32
N ASP A 117 9.69 -0.53 7.56
CA ASP A 117 8.36 -0.86 7.04
C ASP A 117 7.26 0.11 7.55
N ASP A 118 7.37 0.56 8.80
CA ASP A 118 6.44 1.56 9.39
C ASP A 118 6.73 3.01 8.97
N ASP A 119 7.82 3.28 8.25
CA ASP A 119 8.23 4.63 7.81
C ASP A 119 8.02 4.86 6.30
N LYS A 120 7.56 3.85 5.57
CA LYS A 120 7.34 3.92 4.11
C LYS A 120 6.14 4.80 3.78
N VAL A 121 6.21 5.50 2.64
CA VAL A 121 5.08 6.25 2.09
C VAL A 121 4.05 5.26 1.54
N ASP A 122 2.82 5.27 2.07
CA ASP A 122 1.74 4.41 1.57
C ASP A 122 0.81 5.14 0.63
N ILE A 123 0.46 6.38 0.99
CA ILE A 123 -0.37 7.27 0.18
C ILE A 123 0.27 8.65 0.16
N PHE A 124 0.25 9.31 -0.99
CA PHE A 124 0.60 10.72 -1.09
C PHE A 124 -0.41 11.45 -1.95
N LEU A 125 -0.54 12.74 -1.69
CA LEU A 125 -1.36 13.63 -2.49
C LEU A 125 -0.48 14.29 -3.55
N SER A 126 -1.09 14.69 -4.66
CA SER A 126 -0.42 15.49 -5.67
C SER A 126 -1.39 16.53 -6.18
N GLU A 127 -0.89 17.74 -6.44
CA GLU A 127 -1.64 18.68 -7.26
C GLU A 127 -1.63 18.21 -8.72
N THR A 128 -2.67 18.62 -9.45
CA THR A 128 -2.91 18.23 -10.84
C THR A 128 -1.84 18.72 -11.81
N ASP A 129 -1.15 19.82 -11.50
CA ASP A 129 -0.13 20.42 -12.34
C ASP A 129 1.17 19.60 -12.44
N TYR A 130 1.46 18.76 -11.44
CA TYR A 130 2.63 17.87 -11.45
C TYR A 130 2.29 16.39 -11.22
N VAL A 131 1.02 15.99 -11.20
CA VAL A 131 0.62 14.58 -10.99
C VAL A 131 1.28 13.60 -11.93
N PHE A 132 1.50 13.99 -13.20
CA PHE A 132 2.14 13.14 -14.20
C PHE A 132 3.55 12.69 -13.80
N LYS A 133 4.27 13.50 -13.02
CA LYS A 133 5.60 13.14 -12.49
C LYS A 133 5.56 11.84 -11.69
N TYR A 134 4.48 11.63 -10.93
CA TYR A 134 4.33 10.50 -10.03
C TYR A 134 3.51 9.37 -10.64
N THR A 135 2.57 9.68 -11.53
CA THR A 135 1.81 8.65 -12.25
C THR A 135 2.55 8.07 -13.44
N ASP A 136 3.68 8.64 -13.88
CA ASP A 136 4.49 8.01 -14.93
C ASP A 136 4.91 6.60 -14.51
N ALA A 137 4.70 5.63 -15.38
CA ALA A 137 5.11 4.25 -15.15
C ALA A 137 6.63 4.13 -14.95
N ASP A 138 7.41 5.00 -15.60
CA ASP A 138 8.87 5.01 -15.49
C ASP A 138 9.35 5.61 -14.16
N ALA A 139 8.50 6.37 -13.46
CA ALA A 139 8.81 6.87 -12.12
C ALA A 139 8.73 5.77 -11.07
N ASP A 140 7.85 4.78 -11.26
CA ASP A 140 7.68 3.60 -10.39
C ASP A 140 7.46 3.94 -8.90
N VAL A 141 6.72 5.02 -8.64
CA VAL A 141 6.37 5.49 -7.29
C VAL A 141 4.87 5.44 -6.99
N ALA A 142 4.03 5.22 -8.00
CA ALA A 142 2.59 5.02 -7.86
C ALA A 142 2.19 3.74 -8.60
N MET A 143 1.65 2.77 -7.86
CA MET A 143 1.19 1.52 -8.44
C MET A 143 -0.16 1.68 -9.17
N PRO A 144 -0.47 0.81 -10.16
CA PRO A 144 -1.80 0.77 -10.76
C PRO A 144 -2.89 0.60 -9.71
N LEU A 145 -4.01 1.33 -9.86
CA LEU A 145 -5.16 1.18 -8.95
C LEU A 145 -5.71 -0.25 -8.95
N THR A 146 -5.61 -0.94 -10.07
CA THR A 146 -6.03 -2.35 -10.19
C THR A 146 -5.23 -3.29 -9.32
N ASP A 147 -3.96 -2.97 -9.03
CA ASP A 147 -3.10 -3.78 -8.17
C ASP A 147 -3.49 -3.61 -6.69
N LEU A 148 -4.20 -2.54 -6.37
CA LEU A 148 -4.86 -2.30 -5.07
C LEU A 148 -6.29 -2.89 -5.01
N GLY A 149 -6.74 -3.55 -6.08
CA GLY A 149 -8.09 -4.08 -6.18
C GLY A 149 -9.17 -3.05 -6.47
N ILE A 150 -8.79 -1.84 -6.91
CA ILE A 150 -9.72 -0.79 -7.36
C ILE A 150 -9.81 -0.87 -8.89
N ASP A 151 -11.00 -1.16 -9.41
CA ASP A 151 -11.26 -1.17 -10.85
C ASP A 151 -11.73 0.22 -11.30
N PRO A 152 -10.93 0.99 -12.06
CA PRO A 152 -11.30 2.35 -12.46
C PRO A 152 -12.54 2.41 -13.36
N ASP A 153 -12.88 1.34 -14.07
CA ASP A 153 -14.03 1.30 -14.97
C ASP A 153 -15.34 1.03 -14.23
N THR A 154 -15.30 0.44 -13.04
CA THR A 154 -16.49 0.20 -12.20
C THR A 154 -16.55 1.09 -10.99
N ASP A 155 -15.46 1.20 -10.23
CA ASP A 155 -15.42 1.87 -8.92
C ASP A 155 -15.31 3.39 -9.06
N LEU A 156 -14.72 3.85 -10.18
CA LEU A 156 -14.56 5.26 -10.51
C LEU A 156 -15.37 5.67 -11.76
N ALA A 157 -16.36 4.86 -12.15
CA ALA A 157 -17.18 5.07 -13.35
C ALA A 157 -17.90 6.44 -13.38
N ASP A 158 -18.25 6.96 -12.19
CA ASP A 158 -18.95 8.24 -12.04
C ASP A 158 -18.01 9.46 -12.08
N GLN A 159 -16.69 9.25 -12.14
CA GLN A 159 -15.74 10.35 -12.33
C GLN A 159 -15.78 10.88 -13.77
N TYR A 160 -15.52 12.17 -13.93
CA TYR A 160 -15.39 12.75 -15.26
C TYR A 160 -14.19 12.13 -16.00
N ALA A 161 -14.34 11.88 -17.30
CA ALA A 161 -13.28 11.24 -18.09
C ALA A 161 -11.92 11.96 -17.99
N PHE A 162 -11.93 13.29 -17.94
CA PHE A 162 -10.69 14.07 -17.83
C PHE A 162 -9.97 13.86 -16.49
N THR A 163 -10.68 13.66 -15.38
CA THR A 163 -10.04 13.48 -14.07
C THR A 163 -9.38 12.12 -13.97
N ARG A 164 -10.01 11.09 -14.55
CA ARG A 164 -9.41 9.76 -14.71
C ARG A 164 -8.14 9.79 -15.56
N THR A 165 -8.21 10.48 -16.72
CA THR A 165 -7.05 10.64 -17.62
C THR A 165 -5.90 11.39 -16.93
N THR A 166 -6.20 12.44 -16.18
CA THR A 166 -5.20 13.22 -15.43
C THR A 166 -4.38 12.36 -14.46
N ALA A 167 -4.99 11.36 -13.82
CA ALA A 167 -4.33 10.47 -12.88
C ALA A 167 -3.82 9.16 -13.50
N SER A 168 -3.68 9.12 -14.83
CA SER A 168 -3.18 7.96 -15.58
C SER A 168 -1.76 8.17 -16.10
N ASP A 169 -1.06 7.06 -16.35
CA ASP A 169 0.23 7.07 -17.05
C ASP A 169 0.07 7.26 -18.56
N GLN A 170 1.19 7.37 -19.28
CA GLN A 170 1.23 7.53 -20.73
C GLN A 170 0.61 6.35 -21.51
N ASN A 171 0.44 5.19 -20.89
CA ASN A 171 -0.20 4.01 -21.47
C ASN A 171 -1.71 3.96 -21.17
N GLY A 172 -2.23 4.92 -20.40
CA GLY A 172 -3.64 4.99 -19.99
C GLY A 172 -3.97 4.16 -18.75
N VAL A 173 -2.96 3.68 -18.00
CA VAL A 173 -3.19 2.97 -16.74
C VAL A 173 -3.37 3.98 -15.62
N GLN A 174 -4.53 3.93 -14.95
CA GLN A 174 -4.83 4.84 -13.85
C GLN A 174 -4.07 4.42 -12.58
N ARG A 175 -3.21 5.32 -12.09
CA ARG A 175 -2.30 5.10 -10.93
C ARG A 175 -2.61 6.03 -9.75
N GLY A 176 -3.63 6.86 -9.89
CA GLY A 176 -4.16 7.70 -8.83
C GLY A 176 -5.65 7.96 -8.99
N SER A 177 -6.29 8.47 -7.96
CA SER A 177 -7.69 8.92 -8.01
C SER A 177 -7.78 10.40 -7.64
N THR A 178 -8.64 11.12 -8.36
CA THR A 178 -8.97 12.51 -8.08
C THR A 178 -10.12 12.60 -7.09
N TRP A 179 -10.04 13.52 -6.13
CA TRP A 179 -11.05 13.64 -5.05
C TRP A 179 -11.61 15.06 -4.85
N GLN A 180 -11.01 16.05 -5.51
CA GLN A 180 -11.50 17.43 -5.64
C GLN A 180 -11.83 17.71 -7.10
#